data_AF-A0A950QR26-F1
#
_entry.id   AF-A0A950QR26-F1
#
_cell.length_a   1.000
_cell.length_b   1.000
_cell.length_c   1.000
_cell.angle_alpha   90.00
_cell.angle_beta   90.00
_cell.angle_gamma   90.00
#
_symmetry.space_group_name_H-M   'P 1'
#
loop_
_entity.id
_entity.type
_entity.pdbx_description
1 polymer ?
#
loop_
_entity_poly.entity_id
_entity_poly.type
_entity_poly.pdbx_seq_one_letter_code
_entity_poly.pdbx_strand_id
1 'polypeptide(L)'
;MSSRRLPTWLIEDYLEVLFGSEDLDPEERQREAIEHHAELNYRLNGGGRCGICRSHVRHVVQVSVQKNRETQNYRCLCTRCLEGERSTADLVSLTLGKATITYQRRESDVKTKRWTGAELAQQLAAKRVTAGKG
;
A
#
# COMPACT_ATOMS: atom_id res chain seq x y z
N MET A 1 -5.47 -29.29 16.34
CA MET A 1 -5.60 -28.15 15.41
C MET A 1 -6.01 -28.70 14.04
N SER A 2 -7.23 -28.44 13.58
CA SER A 2 -7.70 -28.94 12.27
C SER A 2 -6.89 -28.27 11.17
N SER A 3 -6.23 -29.05 10.30
CA SER A 3 -5.57 -28.48 9.13
C SER A 3 -6.64 -27.86 8.23
N ARG A 4 -6.54 -26.54 8.01
CA ARG A 4 -7.38 -25.89 7.00
C ARG A 4 -6.88 -26.39 5.66
N ARG A 5 -7.73 -27.08 4.90
CA ARG A 5 -7.40 -27.47 3.53
C ARG A 5 -7.27 -26.20 2.70
N LEU A 6 -6.06 -25.92 2.25
CA LEU A 6 -5.83 -24.84 1.28
C LEU A 6 -6.29 -25.30 -0.10
N PRO A 7 -6.94 -24.44 -0.88
CA PRO A 7 -7.19 -24.72 -2.28
C PRO A 7 -5.87 -24.81 -3.05
N THR A 8 -5.76 -25.78 -3.95
CA THR A 8 -4.55 -26.00 -4.77
C THR A 8 -4.23 -24.79 -5.65
N TRP A 9 -5.24 -24.16 -6.25
CA TRP A 9 -5.09 -22.97 -7.10
C TRP A 9 -4.37 -21.81 -6.39
N LEU A 10 -4.56 -21.66 -5.08
CA LEU A 10 -3.92 -20.58 -4.33
C LEU A 10 -2.41 -20.80 -4.17
N ILE A 11 -1.99 -22.06 -4.10
CA ILE A 11 -0.57 -22.43 -4.02
C ILE A 11 0.06 -22.28 -5.41
N GLU A 12 -0.66 -22.67 -6.45
CA GLU A 12 -0.25 -22.49 -7.85
C GLU A 12 -0.03 -21.01 -8.17
N ASP A 13 -1.01 -20.13 -7.88
CA ASP A 13 -0.90 -18.68 -8.06
C ASP A 13 0.31 -18.09 -7.30
N TYR A 14 0.54 -18.54 -6.06
CA TYR A 14 1.68 -18.08 -5.26
C TYR A 14 3.03 -18.51 -5.85
N LEU A 15 3.13 -19.76 -6.33
CA LEU A 15 4.33 -20.26 -6.97
C LEU A 15 4.57 -19.58 -8.32
N GLU A 16 3.51 -19.31 -9.08
CA GLU A 16 3.58 -18.59 -10.35
C GLU A 16 4.13 -17.17 -10.15
N VAL A 17 3.70 -16.44 -9.12
CA VAL A 17 4.27 -15.11 -8.82
C VAL A 17 5.73 -15.19 -8.36
N LEU A 18 6.10 -16.24 -7.62
CA LEU A 18 7.49 -16.41 -7.17
C LEU A 18 8.44 -16.78 -8.31
N PHE A 19 8.00 -17.60 -9.27
CA PHE A 19 8.87 -18.23 -10.27
C PHE A 19 8.60 -17.81 -11.72
N GLY A 20 7.41 -17.28 -12.02
CA GLY A 20 6.86 -17.16 -13.39
C GLY A 20 7.04 -15.81 -14.08
N SER A 21 7.46 -14.75 -13.39
CA SER A 21 7.51 -13.40 -13.97
C SER A 21 8.94 -12.90 -14.18
N GLU A 22 9.56 -13.23 -15.32
CA GLU A 22 10.79 -12.56 -15.79
C GLU A 22 10.49 -11.25 -16.53
N ASP A 23 9.24 -11.04 -16.98
CA ASP A 23 8.83 -9.88 -17.80
C ASP A 23 8.35 -8.66 -16.99
N LEU A 24 8.13 -8.80 -15.68
CA LEU A 24 7.65 -7.71 -14.81
C LEU A 24 8.79 -6.88 -14.24
N ASP A 25 8.51 -5.59 -13.97
CA ASP A 25 9.44 -4.74 -13.23
C ASP A 25 9.74 -5.35 -11.83
N PRO A 26 11.00 -5.34 -11.36
CA PRO A 26 11.35 -5.93 -10.07
C PRO A 26 10.54 -5.40 -8.88
N GLU A 27 10.15 -4.13 -8.88
CA GLU A 27 9.35 -3.53 -7.81
C GLU A 27 7.91 -4.05 -7.83
N GLU A 28 7.32 -4.17 -9.02
CA GLU A 28 5.97 -4.70 -9.22
C GLU A 28 5.90 -6.17 -8.82
N ARG A 29 6.89 -6.97 -9.24
CA ARG A 29 7.02 -8.38 -8.83
C ARG A 29 7.13 -8.55 -7.31
N GLN A 30 7.92 -7.72 -6.64
CA GLN A 30 8.02 -7.76 -5.17
C GLN A 30 6.69 -7.42 -4.50
N ARG A 31 5.93 -6.49 -5.07
CA ARG A 31 4.61 -6.11 -4.57
C ARG A 31 3.61 -7.25 -4.69
N GLU A 32 3.52 -7.86 -5.87
CA GLU A 32 2.66 -9.02 -6.10
C GLU A 32 3.03 -10.18 -5.17
N ALA A 33 4.33 -10.50 -5.05
CA ALA A 33 4.79 -11.55 -4.15
C ALA A 33 4.35 -11.31 -2.69
N ILE A 34 4.42 -10.07 -2.22
CA ILE A 34 3.97 -9.68 -0.88
C ILE A 34 2.45 -9.83 -0.73
N GLU A 35 1.67 -9.39 -1.73
CA GLU A 35 0.22 -9.49 -1.72
C GLU A 35 -0.25 -10.96 -1.70
N HIS A 36 0.28 -11.81 -2.59
CA HIS A 36 -0.07 -13.23 -2.66
C HIS A 36 0.36 -14.00 -1.41
N HIS A 37 1.56 -13.74 -0.89
CA HIS A 37 2.02 -14.36 0.35
C HIS A 37 1.16 -13.93 1.55
N ALA A 38 0.73 -12.68 1.60
CA ALA A 38 -0.12 -12.20 2.68
C ALA A 38 -1.52 -12.85 2.63
N GLU A 39 -2.08 -13.07 1.43
CA GLU A 39 -3.34 -13.80 1.26
C GLU A 39 -3.22 -15.27 1.67
N LEU A 40 -2.14 -15.94 1.27
CA LEU A 40 -1.85 -17.31 1.70
C LEU A 40 -1.78 -17.41 3.23
N ASN A 41 -1.05 -16.49 3.86
CA ASN A 41 -0.96 -16.41 5.33
C ASN A 41 -2.30 -16.14 6.00
N TYR A 42 -3.14 -15.29 5.42
CA TYR A 42 -4.49 -15.05 5.93
C TYR A 42 -5.34 -16.33 5.90
N ARG A 43 -5.30 -17.09 4.79
CA ARG A 43 -6.05 -18.34 4.67
C ARG A 43 -5.59 -19.38 5.70
N LEU A 44 -4.28 -19.49 5.90
CA LEU A 44 -3.66 -20.40 6.86
C LEU A 44 -3.94 -20.01 8.31
N ASN A 45 -3.54 -18.79 8.69
CA ASN A 45 -3.44 -18.35 10.08
C ASN A 45 -4.59 -17.43 10.52
N GLY A 46 -5.39 -16.95 9.57
CA GLY A 46 -6.37 -15.90 9.81
C GLY A 46 -5.75 -14.50 9.76
N GLY A 47 -6.60 -13.51 10.03
CA GLY A 47 -6.21 -12.11 10.05
C GLY A 47 -5.61 -11.67 11.38
N GLY A 48 -5.34 -10.37 11.49
CA GLY A 48 -4.85 -9.72 12.69
C GLY A 48 -5.74 -8.56 13.15
N ARG A 49 -5.18 -7.76 14.05
CA ARG A 49 -5.74 -6.47 14.45
C ARG A 49 -4.72 -5.37 14.22
N CYS A 50 -5.18 -4.24 13.71
CA CYS A 50 -4.35 -3.06 13.49
C CYS A 50 -3.67 -2.62 14.80
N GLY A 51 -2.36 -2.36 14.77
CA GLY A 51 -1.60 -1.90 15.93
C GLY A 51 -2.05 -0.55 16.50
N ILE A 52 -2.71 0.29 15.68
CA ILE A 52 -3.16 1.63 16.06
C ILE A 52 -4.63 1.62 16.47
N CYS A 53 -5.54 1.32 15.54
CA CYS A 53 -6.99 1.43 15.78
C CYS A 53 -7.67 0.11 16.19
N ARG A 54 -6.92 -1.00 16.26
CA ARG A 54 -7.42 -2.34 16.61
C ARG A 54 -8.51 -2.93 15.69
N SER A 55 -8.75 -2.32 14.53
CA SER A 55 -9.67 -2.86 13.51
C SER A 55 -9.17 -4.22 12.99
N HIS A 56 -10.08 -5.04 12.50
CA HIS A 56 -9.72 -6.30 11.84
C HIS A 56 -8.92 -6.04 10.57
N VAL A 57 -7.86 -6.83 10.37
CA VAL A 57 -6.99 -6.76 9.19
C VAL A 57 -6.91 -8.16 8.59
N ARG A 58 -7.15 -8.27 7.28
CA ARG A 58 -7.04 -9.53 6.56
C ARG A 58 -5.58 -9.96 6.44
N HIS A 59 -4.75 -9.09 5.88
CA HIS A 59 -3.36 -9.38 5.55
C HIS A 59 -2.42 -8.88 6.64
N VAL A 60 -1.75 -9.80 7.34
CA VAL A 60 -0.80 -9.47 8.41
C VAL A 60 0.58 -9.30 7.80
N VAL A 61 0.99 -8.04 7.62
CA VAL A 61 2.32 -7.64 7.12
C VAL A 61 2.99 -6.78 8.17
N GLN A 62 4.25 -7.08 8.50
CA GLN A 62 5.00 -6.30 9.49
C GLN A 62 5.28 -4.92 8.91
N VAL A 63 4.97 -3.88 9.69
CA VAL A 63 5.17 -2.48 9.29
C VAL A 63 6.18 -1.85 10.23
N SER A 64 7.28 -1.33 9.70
CA SER A 64 8.19 -0.47 10.44
C SER A 64 8.02 0.97 9.96
N VAL A 65 7.90 1.90 10.89
CA VAL A 65 7.66 3.31 10.63
C VAL A 65 8.76 4.10 11.31
N GLN A 66 9.50 4.89 10.53
CA GLN A 66 10.50 5.81 11.04
C GLN A 66 9.97 7.24 10.97
N LYS A 67 9.93 7.90 12.14
CA LYS A 67 9.58 9.31 12.29
C LYS A 67 10.70 10.02 13.04
N ASN A 68 11.36 10.97 12.39
CA ASN A 68 12.54 11.66 12.87
C ASN A 68 13.67 10.66 13.23
N ARG A 69 13.83 10.38 14.52
CA ARG A 69 14.84 9.45 15.07
C ARG A 69 14.23 8.24 15.78
N GLU A 70 12.90 8.12 15.77
CA GLU A 70 12.20 7.01 16.40
C GLU A 70 11.69 6.02 15.35
N THR A 71 11.84 4.73 15.66
CA THR A 71 11.32 3.64 14.85
C THR A 71 10.26 2.89 15.64
N GLN A 72 9.05 2.82 15.08
CA GLN A 72 7.93 2.08 15.65
C GLN A 72 7.64 0.87 14.76
N ASN A 73 7.49 -0.30 15.40
CA ASN A 73 7.22 -1.56 14.71
C ASN A 73 5.81 -2.04 15.05
N TYR A 74 5.01 -2.29 14.02
CA TYR A 74 3.66 -2.82 14.13
C TYR A 74 3.60 -4.20 13.46
N ARG A 75 2.88 -5.13 14.11
CA ARG A 75 2.62 -6.45 13.51
C ARG A 75 1.81 -6.37 12.22
N CYS A 76 0.85 -5.45 12.17
CA CYS A 76 0.09 -5.08 10.98
C CYS A 76 -0.67 -3.76 11.21
N LEU A 77 -0.99 -3.07 10.12
CA LEU A 77 -1.86 -1.89 10.11
C LEU A 77 -3.01 -2.11 9.13
N CYS A 78 -4.18 -1.53 9.40
CA CYS A 78 -5.23 -1.44 8.38
C CYS A 78 -4.84 -0.40 7.33
N THR A 79 -5.43 -0.48 6.14
CA THR A 79 -5.13 0.41 5.00
C THR A 79 -5.18 1.88 5.40
N ARG A 80 -6.20 2.30 6.17
CA ARG A 80 -6.32 3.69 6.63
C ARG A 80 -5.15 4.14 7.51
N CYS A 81 -4.74 3.31 8.46
CA CYS A 81 -3.61 3.64 9.34
C CYS A 81 -2.29 3.60 8.56
N LEU A 82 -2.12 2.64 7.66
CA LEU A 82 -0.94 2.55 6.81
C LEU A 82 -0.77 3.81 5.94
N GLU A 83 -1.83 4.26 5.26
CA GLU A 83 -1.78 5.50 4.47
C GLU A 83 -1.52 6.75 5.33
N GLY A 84 -2.09 6.80 6.54
CA GLY A 84 -1.79 7.86 7.51
C GLY A 84 -0.30 7.89 7.88
N GLU A 85 0.29 6.74 8.13
CA GLU A 85 1.73 6.61 8.39
C GLU A 85 2.57 7.00 7.17
N ARG A 86 2.22 6.51 5.97
CA ARG A 86 2.91 6.87 4.70
C ARG A 86 2.90 8.38 4.43
N SER A 87 1.87 9.10 4.87
CA SER A 87 1.75 10.55 4.67
C SER A 87 2.56 11.38 5.66
N THR A 88 2.85 10.84 6.85
CA THR A 88 3.46 11.61 7.96
C THR A 88 4.86 11.16 8.33
N ALA A 89 5.21 9.91 8.08
CA ALA A 89 6.51 9.34 8.40
C ALA A 89 7.56 9.63 7.34
N ASP A 90 8.83 9.61 7.73
CA ASP A 90 9.95 9.82 6.82
C ASP A 90 10.19 8.57 5.96
N LEU A 91 10.04 7.40 6.59
CA LEU A 91 10.17 6.10 5.96
C LEU A 91 9.14 5.14 6.54
N VAL A 92 8.42 4.43 5.68
CA VAL A 92 7.58 3.29 6.05
C VAL A 92 8.07 2.07 5.29
N SER A 93 8.40 0.99 6.00
CA SER A 93 8.78 -0.28 5.39
C SER A 93 7.78 -1.38 5.72
N LEU A 94 7.37 -2.11 4.69
CA LEU A 94 6.56 -3.31 4.79
C LEU A 94 7.48 -4.51 4.60
N THR A 95 7.53 -5.39 5.60
CA THR A 95 8.39 -6.58 5.56
C THR A 95 7.55 -7.84 5.63
N LEU A 96 7.85 -8.78 4.74
CA LEU A 96 7.25 -10.10 4.68
C LEU A 96 8.33 -11.13 4.35
N GLY A 97 8.79 -11.85 5.38
CA GLY A 97 9.94 -12.74 5.23
C GLY A 97 11.20 -11.98 4.82
N LYS A 98 11.71 -12.24 3.62
CA LYS A 98 12.88 -11.55 3.04
C LYS A 98 12.52 -10.36 2.14
N ALA A 99 11.26 -10.26 1.71
CA ALA A 99 10.82 -9.17 0.85
C ALA A 99 10.54 -7.93 1.70
N THR A 100 11.04 -6.78 1.26
CA THR A 100 10.79 -5.50 1.92
C THR A 100 10.45 -4.45 0.89
N ILE A 101 9.31 -3.79 1.05
CA ILE A 101 8.94 -2.60 0.28
C ILE A 101 9.15 -1.39 1.17
N THR A 102 9.85 -0.38 0.65
CA THR A 102 10.09 0.87 1.37
C THR A 102 9.37 2.02 0.68
N TYR A 103 8.65 2.80 1.47
CA TYR A 103 8.03 4.05 1.05
C TYR A 103 8.77 5.17 1.73
N GLN A 104 9.50 5.94 0.95
CA GLN A 104 10.02 7.21 1.40
C GLN A 104 8.93 8.27 1.26
N ARG A 105 8.90 9.21 2.21
CA ARG A 105 8.05 10.39 2.09
C ARG A 105 8.38 11.08 0.77
N ARG A 106 7.42 11.13 -0.15
CA ARG A 106 7.58 11.95 -1.35
C ARG A 106 7.62 13.40 -0.88
N GLU A 107 8.78 14.02 -0.99
CA GLU A 107 8.99 15.47 -0.80
C GLU A 107 8.31 16.28 -1.92
N SER A 108 7.30 15.70 -2.61
CA SER A 108 6.48 16.44 -3.54
C SER A 108 5.71 17.46 -2.73
N ASP A 109 6.30 18.65 -2.70
CA ASP A 109 5.71 19.97 -2.83
C ASP A 109 4.43 19.90 -3.68
N VAL A 110 3.38 19.23 -3.18
CA VAL A 110 2.01 19.48 -3.63
C VAL A 110 1.79 20.90 -3.17
N LYS A 111 2.20 21.84 -4.02
CA LYS A 111 1.74 23.22 -3.96
C LYS A 111 0.24 23.10 -4.06
N THR A 112 -0.41 22.99 -2.91
CA THR A 112 -1.84 23.21 -2.78
C THR A 112 -1.98 24.67 -3.19
N LYS A 113 -2.13 24.91 -4.49
CA LYS A 113 -2.60 26.19 -5.00
C LYS A 113 -3.94 26.37 -4.32
N ARG A 114 -3.95 27.22 -3.29
CA ARG A 114 -5.17 27.62 -2.62
C ARG A 114 -5.87 28.50 -3.64
N TRP A 115 -6.76 27.88 -4.42
CA TRP A 115 -7.54 28.58 -5.42
C TRP A 115 -8.32 29.68 -4.73
N THR A 116 -7.98 30.92 -5.04
CA THR A 116 -8.86 32.03 -4.72
C THR A 116 -10.08 31.94 -5.66
N GLY A 117 -11.25 32.39 -5.21
CA GLY A 117 -12.49 32.28 -6.00
C GLY A 117 -12.38 32.92 -7.40
N ALA A 118 -11.50 33.93 -7.55
CA ALA A 118 -11.21 34.59 -8.82
C ALA A 118 -10.43 33.71 -9.81
N GLU A 119 -9.45 32.93 -9.34
CA GLU A 119 -8.64 32.03 -10.18
C GLU A 119 -9.47 30.84 -10.69
N LEU A 120 -10.38 30.34 -9.86
CA LEU A 120 -11.30 29.27 -10.25
C LEU A 120 -12.28 29.75 -11.34
N ALA A 121 -12.79 30.97 -11.21
CA ALA A 121 -13.68 31.58 -12.20
C ALA A 121 -12.97 31.80 -13.56
N GLN A 122 -11.71 32.26 -13.55
CA GLN A 122 -10.93 32.42 -14.79
C GLN A 122 -10.67 31.10 -15.51
N GLN A 123 -10.36 30.02 -14.78
CA GLN A 123 -10.16 28.71 -15.42
C GLN A 123 -11.44 28.09 -15.96
N LEU A 124 -12.56 28.24 -15.24
CA LEU A 124 -13.86 27.79 -15.73
C LEU A 124 -14.29 28.56 -16.99
N ALA A 125 -14.00 29.86 -17.05
CA ALA A 125 -14.20 30.68 -18.25
C ALA A 125 -13.31 30.21 -19.41
N ALA A 126 -12.02 29.96 -19.16
CA ALA A 126 -11.08 29.48 -20.19
C ALA A 126 -11.48 28.10 -20.75
N LYS A 127 -11.96 27.17 -19.91
CA LYS A 127 -12.46 25.85 -20.35
C LYS A 127 -13.76 25.92 -21.15
N ARG A 128 -14.62 26.92 -20.91
CA ARG A 128 -15.84 27.14 -21.69
C ARG A 128 -15.56 27.64 -23.11
N VAL A 129 -14.50 28.44 -23.29
CA VAL A 129 -14.11 28.95 -24.61
C VAL A 129 -13.52 27.85 -25.50
N THR A 130 -12.80 26.88 -24.92
CA THR A 130 -12.24 25.76 -25.68
C THR A 130 -13.27 24.67 -26.00
N ALA A 131 -14.33 24.52 -25.21
CA ALA A 131 -15.41 23.55 -25.45
C ALA A 131 -16.43 23.99 -26.53
N GLY A 132 -16.44 25.27 -26.93
CA GLY A 132 -17.38 25.83 -27.91
C GLY A 132 -16.84 25.97 -29.34
N LYS A 133 -15.66 25.41 -29.65
CA LYS A 133 -15.03 25.43 -30.99
C LYS A 133 -15.04 24.05 -31.68
N GLY A 134 -16.05 23.23 -31.38
CA GLY A 134 -16.35 21.97 -32.08
C GLY A 134 -17.52 22.16 -33.02
#